data_AF-A0A8S9WZ11-F1
#
_entry.id   AF-A0A8S9WZ11-F1
#
_cell.length_a   1.000
_cell.length_b   1.000
_cell.length_c   1.000
_cell.angle_alpha   90.00
_cell.angle_beta   90.00
_cell.angle_gamma   90.00
#
_symmetry.space_group_name_H-M   'P 1'
#
loop_
_entity.id
_entity.type
_entity.pdbx_description
1 polymer ?
#
loop_
_entity_poly.entity_id
_entity_poly.type
_entity_poly.pdbx_seq_one_letter_code
_entity_poly.pdbx_strand_id
1 'polypeptide(L)' 'MPSKKQYDLVTNDDYDTRIPLHTEEAFSHGITFQAKYIGTLDVPKPQSRLEIVAAMRRIRFQWREKPAN' A
#
# COMPACT_ATOMS: atom_id res chain seq x y z
N MET A 1 -3.06 -18.03 6.08
CA MET A 1 -2.62 -16.70 5.57
C MET A 1 -3.64 -16.23 4.54
N PRO A 2 -4.13 -14.99 4.57
CA PRO A 2 -5.06 -14.52 3.54
C PRO A 2 -4.39 -14.73 2.17
N SER A 3 -5.14 -15.32 1.23
CA SER A 3 -4.58 -15.72 -0.05
C SER A 3 -3.92 -14.52 -0.74
N LYS A 4 -2.76 -14.72 -1.39
CA LYS A 4 -2.05 -13.67 -2.15
C LYS A 4 -2.92 -12.98 -3.22
N LYS A 5 -4.12 -13.48 -3.51
CA LYS A 5 -5.07 -12.99 -4.51
C LYS A 5 -6.05 -11.93 -4.01
N GLN A 6 -6.10 -11.63 -2.70
CA GLN A 6 -7.09 -10.70 -2.14
C GLN A 6 -6.64 -9.23 -2.13
N TYR A 7 -5.33 -8.99 -2.14
CA TYR A 7 -4.79 -7.64 -2.31
C TYR A 7 -4.29 -7.57 -3.73
N ASP A 8 -4.90 -6.68 -4.50
CA ASP A 8 -4.61 -6.49 -5.90
C ASP A 8 -3.16 -5.99 -6.06
N LEU A 9 -2.23 -6.93 -6.23
CA LEU A 9 -0.82 -6.65 -6.43
C LEU A 9 -0.65 -6.23 -7.88
N VAL A 10 -1.07 -4.98 -8.17
CA VAL A 10 -0.88 -4.36 -9.49
C VAL A 10 -1.54 -5.20 -10.59
N THR A 11 -2.85 -5.45 -10.51
CA THR A 11 -3.55 -5.73 -11.77
C THR A 11 -3.69 -4.42 -12.53
N ASN A 12 -3.33 -4.49 -13.81
CA ASN A 12 -3.55 -3.50 -14.84
C ASN A 12 -2.51 -2.35 -14.87
N ASP A 13 -1.31 -2.68 -15.35
CA ASP A 13 -0.49 -1.74 -16.14
C ASP A 13 -1.22 -1.33 -17.46
N ASP A 14 -2.44 -1.84 -17.70
CA ASP A 14 -3.30 -1.50 -18.83
C ASP A 14 -3.90 -0.08 -18.74
N TYR A 15 -3.85 0.54 -17.56
CA TYR A 15 -4.32 1.91 -17.39
C TYR A 15 -3.19 2.90 -17.70
N ASP A 16 -3.45 3.85 -18.61
CA ASP A 16 -2.56 4.97 -18.84
C ASP A 16 -2.43 5.80 -17.56
N THR A 17 -1.27 5.73 -16.90
CA THR A 17 -0.97 6.44 -15.65
C THR A 17 -1.12 7.96 -15.73
N ARG A 18 -1.27 8.53 -16.93
CA ARG A 18 -1.56 9.96 -17.14
C ARG A 18 -3.05 10.29 -17.00
N ILE A 19 -3.93 9.29 -17.01
CA ILE A 19 -5.38 9.45 -16.89
C ILE A 19 -5.81 9.04 -15.47
N PRO A 20 -6.49 9.92 -14.71
CA PRO A 20 -7.02 9.56 -13.40
C PRO A 20 -8.02 8.39 -13.48
N LEU A 21 -7.82 7.38 -12.63
CA LEU A 21 -8.71 6.21 -12.54
C LEU A 21 -10.09 6.56 -11.93
N HIS A 22 -10.14 7.60 -11.09
CA HIS A 22 -11.35 8.05 -10.42
C HIS A 22 -11.67 9.49 -10.82
N THR A 23 -12.95 9.83 -10.85
CA THR A 23 -13.41 11.20 -11.10
C THR A 23 -13.03 12.14 -9.95
N GLU A 24 -12.97 13.44 -10.24
CA GLU A 24 -12.70 14.47 -9.23
C GLU A 24 -13.77 14.52 -8.12
N GLU A 25 -15.03 14.24 -8.49
CA GLU A 25 -16.13 14.11 -7.54
C GLU A 25 -15.93 12.93 -6.58
N ALA A 26 -15.48 11.78 -7.10
CA ALA A 26 -15.17 10.62 -6.25
C ALA A 26 -14.00 10.90 -5.31
N PHE A 27 -13.00 11.64 -5.78
CA PHE A 27 -11.89 12.09 -4.93
C PHE A 27 -12.38 13.01 -3.79
N SER A 28 -13.28 13.94 -4.10
CA SER A 28 -13.86 14.88 -3.12
C SER A 28 -14.66 14.19 -2.01
N HIS A 29 -15.37 13.11 -2.35
CA HIS A 29 -16.14 12.31 -1.38
C HIS A 29 -15.30 11.23 -0.67
N GLY A 30 -14.07 11.00 -1.13
CA GLY A 30 -13.17 9.98 -0.62
C GLY A 30 -13.26 8.65 -1.39
N ILE A 31 -12.08 8.13 -1.76
CA ILE A 31 -11.95 6.85 -2.48
C ILE A 31 -11.64 5.75 -1.47
N THR A 32 -12.44 4.69 -1.48
CA THR A 32 -12.24 3.53 -0.60
C THR A 32 -11.56 2.39 -1.35
N PHE A 33 -10.68 1.67 -0.64
CA PHE A 33 -9.98 0.52 -1.19
C PHE A 33 -9.83 -0.56 -0.12
N GLN A 34 -9.82 -1.82 -0.54
CA GLN A 34 -9.60 -2.94 0.35
C GLN A 34 -8.10 -3.05 0.66
N ALA A 35 -7.72 -2.83 1.92
CA ALA A 35 -6.34 -2.93 2.37
C ALA A 35 -6.22 -3.66 3.71
N LYS A 36 -5.06 -4.28 3.92
CA LYS A 36 -4.64 -4.80 5.21
C LYS A 36 -3.76 -3.79 5.90
N TYR A 37 -4.18 -3.31 7.06
CA TYR A 37 -3.29 -2.57 7.94
C TYR A 37 -2.20 -3.50 8.49
N ILE A 38 -0.93 -3.14 8.26
CA ILE A 38 0.24 -3.93 8.70
C ILE A 38 0.78 -3.38 10.02
N GLY A 39 0.75 -2.06 10.21
CA GLY A 39 1.30 -1.38 11.38
C GLY A 39 1.85 0.00 11.00
N THR A 40 2.29 0.74 12.02
CA THR A 40 2.87 2.09 11.90
C THR A 40 4.27 2.09 12.49
N LEU A 41 5.18 2.87 11.91
CA LEU A 41 6.54 3.09 12.41
C LEU A 41 7.00 4.48 12.02
N ASP A 42 7.64 5.19 12.94
CA ASP A 42 8.32 6.43 12.63
C ASP A 42 9.53 6.17 11.73
N VAL A 43 9.55 6.84 10.58
CA VAL A 43 10.63 6.74 9.59
C VAL A 43 11.05 8.15 9.15
N PRO A 44 12.32 8.35 8.77
CA PRO A 44 12.73 9.58 8.08
C PRO A 44 11.89 9.80 6.82
N LYS A 45 11.60 11.07 6.48
CA LYS A 45 10.83 11.42 5.28
C LYS A 45 11.53 10.88 4.02
N PRO A 46 10.95 9.90 3.31
CA PRO A 46 11.57 9.34 2.12
C PRO A 46 11.53 10.35 0.96
N GLN A 47 12.61 10.44 0.20
CA GLN A 47 12.75 11.33 -0.97
C GLN A 47 12.69 10.58 -2.31
N SER A 48 12.76 9.25 -2.28
CA SER A 48 12.82 8.40 -3.48
C SER A 48 11.89 7.20 -3.38
N ARG A 49 11.51 6.64 -4.54
CA ARG A 49 10.76 5.38 -4.61
C ARG A 49 11.47 4.25 -3.85
N LEU A 50 12.81 4.21 -3.92
CA LEU A 50 13.62 3.21 -3.23
C LEU A 50 13.47 3.34 -1.71
N GLU A 51 13.52 4.57 -1.18
CA GLU A 51 13.33 4.84 0.24
C GLU A 51 11.91 4.52 0.71
N ILE A 52 10.88 4.81 -0.10
CA ILE A 52 9.50 4.42 0.19
C ILE A 52 9.39 2.90 0.34
N VAL A 53 9.97 2.15 -0.60
CA VAL A 53 9.97 0.68 -0.55
C VAL A 53 10.76 0.15 0.65
N ALA A 54 11.89 0.77 0.98
CA ALA A 54 12.69 0.40 2.15
C ALA A 54 11.93 0.62 3.47
N ALA A 55 11.25 1.76 3.62
CA ALA A 55 10.41 2.07 4.78
C ALA A 55 9.25 1.06 4.92
N MET A 56 8.53 0.78 3.83
CA MET A 56 7.44 -0.20 3.80
C MET A 56 7.91 -1.61 4.19
N ARG A 57 9.10 -2.02 3.73
CA ARG A 57 9.73 -3.27 4.14
C ARG A 57 10.01 -3.26 5.64
N ARG A 58 10.62 -2.20 6.19
CA ARG A 58 10.95 -2.09 7.62
C ARG A 58 9.70 -2.24 8.51
N ILE A 59 8.61 -1.53 8.18
CA ILE A 59 7.32 -1.68 8.86
C ILE A 59 6.89 -3.15 8.83
N ARG A 60 6.84 -3.75 7.63
CA ARG A 60 6.44 -5.15 7.48
C ARG A 60 7.28 -6.10 8.31
N PHE A 61 8.60 -5.95 8.35
CA PHE A 61 9.49 -6.80 9.15
C PHE A 61 9.18 -6.69 10.65
N GLN A 62 9.04 -5.46 11.18
CA GLN A 62 8.75 -5.22 12.59
C GLN A 62 7.44 -5.89 13.05
N TRP A 63 6.42 -5.90 12.19
CA TRP A 63 5.09 -6.42 12.52
C TRP A 63 4.86 -7.87 12.05
N ARG A 64 5.84 -8.50 11.38
CA ARG A 64 5.74 -9.89 10.92
C ARG A 64 6.14 -10.91 11.99
N GLU A 65 6.79 -10.48 13.07
CA GLU A 65 7.28 -11.37 14.12
C GLU A 65 6.54 -11.19 15.44
N LYS A 66 5.33 -11.75 15.51
CA LYS A 66 4.88 -12.47 16.69
C LYS A 66 4.22 -13.77 16.22
N PRO A 67 4.90 -14.93 16.27
CA PRO A 67 4.17 -16.19 16.25
C PRO A 67 3.19 -16.16 17.43
N ALA A 68 1.91 -16.44 17.16
CA ALA A 68 0.92 -16.66 18.20
C ALA A 68 1.41 -17.85 19.04
N ASN A 69 1.61 -17.61 20.34
CA ASN A 69 1.79 -18.67 21.33
C ASN A 69 0.42 -19.19 21.76
#